data_AF-A0AAV3XJ41-F1
#
_entry.id   AF-A0AAV3XJ41-F1
#
_cell.length_a   1.000
_cell.length_b   1.000
_cell.length_c   1.000
_cell.angle_alpha   90.00
_cell.angle_beta   90.00
_cell.angle_gamma   90.00
#
_symmetry.space_group_name_H-M   'P 1'
#
loop_
_entity.id
_entity.type
_entity.pdbx_description
1 polymer ?
#
loop_
_entity_poly.entity_id
_entity_poly.type
_entity_poly.pdbx_seq_one_letter_code
_entity_poly.pdbx_strand_id
1 'polypeptide(L)'
;MPEIAKVVSINSAESLHHFLANSDWSVEQVRSRRLNKIKRVLDGNAITVVIDETGDRKKGKKTDYVARQYLESVVKVDNGIVSVNAYGVYSNITFPLIVKVFQPKGTLKSE
;
A
#
# COMPACT_ATOMS: atom_id res chain seq x y z
N MET A 1 6.28 -4.63 16.02
CA MET A 1 5.12 -3.82 16.51
C MET A 1 5.44 -2.96 17.72
N PRO A 2 6.18 -3.43 18.76
CA PRO A 2 6.42 -2.63 19.97
C PRO A 2 7.05 -1.25 19.72
N GLU A 3 8.07 -1.17 18.87
CA GLU A 3 8.71 0.12 18.54
C GLU A 3 7.79 1.08 17.77
N ILE A 4 6.96 0.57 16.86
CA ILE A 4 5.97 1.40 16.15
C ILE A 4 4.94 1.93 17.15
N ALA A 5 4.46 1.08 18.06
CA ALA A 5 3.46 1.46 19.07
C ALA A 5 3.96 2.61 19.97
N LYS A 6 5.25 2.59 20.37
CA LYS A 6 5.87 3.69 21.12
C LYS A 6 5.85 5.01 20.34
N VAL A 7 6.16 4.98 19.04
CA VAL A 7 6.19 6.18 18.18
C VAL A 7 4.80 6.74 17.92
N VAL A 8 3.79 5.88 17.78
CA VAL A 8 2.41 6.31 17.53
C VAL A 8 1.59 6.55 18.81
N SER A 9 2.26 6.59 19.98
CA SER A 9 1.65 6.81 21.29
C SER A 9 0.52 5.82 21.62
N ILE A 10 0.65 4.56 21.17
CA ILE A 10 -0.26 3.48 21.54
C ILE A 10 0.37 2.71 22.70
N ASN A 11 -0.39 2.60 23.78
CA ASN A 11 0.08 2.07 25.08
C ASN A 11 0.43 0.56 25.06
N SER A 12 0.07 -0.18 24.00
CA SER A 12 0.46 -1.58 23.85
C SER A 12 0.67 -1.97 22.38
N ALA A 13 1.67 -2.82 22.15
CA ALA A 13 1.94 -3.39 20.84
C ALA A 13 0.79 -4.29 20.36
N GLU A 14 0.10 -4.93 21.29
CA GLU A 14 -1.04 -5.83 21.05
C GLU A 14 -2.26 -5.04 20.58
N SER A 15 -2.55 -3.89 21.18
CA SER A 15 -3.64 -3.02 20.72
C SER A 15 -3.38 -2.49 19.31
N LEU A 16 -2.15 -2.09 18.98
CA LEU A 16 -1.80 -1.69 17.62
C LEU A 16 -1.94 -2.88 16.64
N HIS A 17 -1.48 -4.06 17.02
CA HIS A 17 -1.63 -5.25 16.18
C HIS A 17 -3.09 -5.59 15.93
N HIS A 18 -3.91 -5.61 16.99
CA HIS A 18 -5.35 -5.85 16.88
C HIS A 18 -6.03 -4.82 16.00
N PHE A 19 -5.69 -3.53 16.16
CA PHE A 19 -6.21 -2.46 15.31
C PHE A 19 -5.90 -2.70 13.83
N LEU A 20 -4.67 -3.09 13.49
CA LEU A 20 -4.27 -3.31 12.11
C LEU A 20 -4.84 -4.61 11.50
N ALA A 21 -4.92 -5.68 12.28
CA ALA A 21 -5.22 -7.03 11.78
C ALA A 21 -6.70 -7.42 11.92
N ASN A 22 -7.38 -6.97 12.98
CA ASN A 22 -8.68 -7.51 13.39
C ASN A 22 -9.80 -6.47 13.50
N SER A 23 -9.49 -5.18 13.58
CA SER A 23 -10.53 -4.15 13.67
C SER A 23 -11.24 -3.94 12.33
N ASP A 24 -12.54 -3.65 12.39
CA ASP A 24 -13.44 -3.54 11.22
C ASP A 24 -13.30 -2.24 10.41
N TRP A 25 -12.08 -1.69 10.30
CA TRP A 25 -11.87 -0.48 9.50
C TRP A 25 -11.92 -0.81 8.02
N SER A 26 -12.64 0.02 7.26
CA SER A 26 -12.71 -0.13 5.81
C SER A 26 -11.56 0.60 5.12
N VAL A 27 -10.78 -0.14 4.33
CA VAL A 27 -9.73 0.42 3.46
C VAL A 27 -10.29 1.53 2.56
N GLU A 28 -11.49 1.34 2.02
CA GLU A 28 -12.17 2.30 1.14
C GLU A 28 -12.53 3.59 1.89
N GLN A 29 -13.03 3.48 3.12
CA GLN A 29 -13.35 4.65 3.94
C GLN A 29 -12.08 5.41 4.34
N VAL A 30 -11.02 4.72 4.76
CA VAL A 30 -9.73 5.35 5.10
C VAL A 30 -9.14 6.07 3.88
N ARG A 31 -9.16 5.42 2.72
CA ARG A 31 -8.70 6.02 1.44
C ARG A 31 -9.51 7.26 1.11
N SER A 32 -10.83 7.19 1.19
CA SER A 32 -11.73 8.31 0.88
C SER A 32 -11.45 9.50 1.80
N ARG A 33 -11.31 9.26 3.12
CA ARG A 33 -10.95 10.31 4.09
C ARG A 33 -9.61 10.96 3.77
N ARG A 34 -8.60 10.17 3.38
CA ARG A 34 -7.28 10.67 2.97
C ARG A 34 -7.36 11.52 1.71
N LEU A 35 -8.01 11.03 0.66
CA LEU A 35 -8.16 11.77 -0.60
C LEU A 35 -8.95 13.07 -0.42
N ASN A 36 -9.99 13.08 0.41
CA ASN A 36 -10.75 14.29 0.72
C ASN A 36 -9.91 15.34 1.48
N LYS A 37 -8.96 14.91 2.31
CA LYS A 37 -8.00 15.84 2.96
C LYS A 37 -7.03 16.42 1.92
N ILE A 38 -6.45 15.57 1.07
CA ILE A 38 -5.54 15.99 0.00
C ILE A 38 -6.23 16.98 -0.96
N LYS A 39 -7.44 16.65 -1.43
CA LYS A 39 -8.22 17.51 -2.33
C LYS A 39 -8.47 18.90 -1.75
N ARG A 40 -8.74 19.01 -0.45
CA ARG A 40 -8.90 20.30 0.23
C ARG A 40 -7.60 21.09 0.29
N VAL A 41 -6.47 20.45 0.55
CA VAL A 41 -5.16 21.11 0.57
C VAL A 41 -4.73 21.57 -0.82
N LEU A 42 -5.06 20.80 -1.86
CA LEU A 42 -4.77 21.17 -3.24
C LEU A 42 -5.59 22.36 -3.73
N ASP A 43 -6.77 22.62 -3.15
CA ASP A 43 -7.61 23.78 -3.48
C ASP A 43 -7.82 24.01 -4.99
N GLY A 44 -8.09 22.93 -5.71
CA GLY A 44 -8.31 22.95 -7.17
C GLY A 44 -7.04 23.07 -8.02
N ASN A 45 -5.86 23.18 -7.42
CA ASN A 45 -4.60 23.20 -8.16
C ASN A 45 -4.35 21.87 -8.89
N ALA A 46 -3.82 21.98 -10.11
CA ALA A 46 -3.41 20.83 -10.90
C ALA A 46 -2.25 20.09 -10.23
N ILE A 47 -2.22 18.78 -10.44
CA ILE A 47 -1.17 17.89 -9.94
C ILE A 47 -0.58 17.10 -11.09
N THR A 48 0.68 16.70 -10.95
CA THR A 48 1.26 15.68 -11.82
C THR A 48 0.93 14.31 -11.24
N VAL A 49 0.44 13.40 -12.07
CA VAL A 49 0.19 12.01 -11.66
C VAL A 49 1.35 11.15 -12.13
N VAL A 50 1.97 10.44 -11.20
CA VAL A 50 3.04 9.46 -11.45
C VAL A 50 2.47 8.08 -11.21
N ILE A 51 2.59 7.20 -12.21
CA ILE A 51 2.25 5.79 -12.09
C ILE A 51 3.56 5.02 -12.04
N ASP A 52 3.71 4.21 -11.01
CA ASP A 52 4.91 3.47 -10.73
C ASP A 52 4.56 2.11 -10.13
N GLU A 53 5.33 1.09 -10.49
CA GLU A 53 5.22 -0.23 -9.88
C GLU A 53 6.21 -0.37 -8.73
N THR A 54 5.89 -1.22 -7.77
CA THR A 54 6.86 -1.58 -6.74
C THR A 54 6.67 -3.04 -6.38
N GLY A 55 7.78 -3.78 -6.39
CA GLY A 55 7.83 -5.18 -6.02
C GLY A 55 8.48 -5.38 -4.66
N ASP A 56 7.85 -6.15 -3.79
CA ASP A 56 8.42 -6.56 -2.50
C ASP A 56 8.64 -8.07 -2.45
N ARG A 57 9.83 -8.48 -2.01
CA ARG A 57 10.12 -9.90 -1.75
C ARG A 57 9.21 -10.43 -0.66
N LYS A 58 8.61 -11.60 -0.90
CA LYS A 58 7.80 -12.30 0.09
C LYS A 58 8.31 -13.72 0.27
N LYS A 59 8.48 -14.12 1.53
CA LYS A 59 8.82 -15.48 1.92
C LYS A 59 7.54 -16.22 2.32
N GLY A 60 7.41 -17.47 1.87
CA GLY A 60 6.26 -18.32 2.20
C GLY A 60 5.12 -18.26 1.17
N LYS A 61 3.99 -18.88 1.52
CA LYS A 61 2.85 -19.12 0.61
C LYS A 61 1.51 -18.56 1.14
N LYS A 62 1.53 -17.74 2.19
CA LYS A 62 0.31 -17.27 2.88
C LYS A 62 -0.27 -15.96 2.32
N THR A 63 0.53 -15.19 1.60
CA THR A 63 0.09 -13.93 1.02
C THR A 63 -0.42 -14.18 -0.39
N ASP A 64 -1.67 -13.79 -0.66
CA ASP A 64 -2.26 -13.88 -2.00
C ASP A 64 -1.45 -13.08 -3.02
N TYR A 65 -1.52 -13.51 -4.28
CA TYR A 65 -0.86 -12.87 -5.43
C TYR A 65 0.68 -12.84 -5.40
N VAL A 66 1.31 -13.51 -4.43
CA VAL A 66 2.75 -13.76 -4.46
C VAL A 66 3.07 -14.75 -5.59
N ALA A 67 3.96 -14.34 -6.48
CA ALA A 67 4.42 -15.17 -7.58
C ALA A 67 5.91 -14.93 -7.85
N ARG A 68 6.50 -15.84 -8.64
CA ARG A 68 7.85 -15.66 -9.18
C ARG A 68 7.77 -14.71 -10.37
N GLN A 69 8.22 -13.48 -10.16
CA GLN A 69 8.12 -12.39 -11.14
C GLN A 69 9.31 -11.44 -11.00
N TYR A 70 9.53 -10.58 -11.98
CA TYR A 70 10.57 -9.56 -11.88
C TYR A 70 10.19 -8.56 -10.78
N LEU A 71 11.13 -8.30 -9.86
CA LEU A 71 10.97 -7.36 -8.77
C LEU A 71 12.00 -6.25 -8.94
N GLU A 72 11.54 -5.05 -9.27
CA GLU A 72 12.42 -3.90 -9.52
C GLU A 72 13.31 -3.56 -8.32
N SER A 73 12.77 -3.69 -7.09
CA SER A 73 13.50 -3.43 -5.84
C SER A 73 14.76 -4.28 -5.66
N VAL A 74 14.86 -5.41 -6.35
CA VAL A 74 16.03 -6.30 -6.32
C VAL A 74 16.60 -6.61 -7.69
N VAL A 75 16.11 -5.95 -8.74
CA VAL A 75 16.59 -6.05 -10.14
C VAL A 75 16.72 -7.50 -10.61
N LYS A 76 15.77 -8.36 -10.22
CA LYS A 76 15.80 -9.79 -10.59
C LYS A 76 14.43 -10.43 -10.48
N VAL A 77 14.31 -11.62 -11.07
CA VAL A 77 13.15 -12.50 -10.87
C VAL A 77 13.27 -13.21 -9.53
N ASP A 78 12.31 -12.98 -8.64
CA ASP A 78 12.23 -13.62 -7.31
C ASP A 78 10.76 -13.81 -6.91
N ASN A 79 10.51 -14.50 -5.80
CA ASN A 79 9.16 -14.59 -5.23
C ASN A 79 8.81 -13.28 -4.52
N GLY A 80 7.73 -12.65 -4.97
CA GLY A 80 7.28 -11.40 -4.39
C GLY A 80 5.88 -11.01 -4.81
N ILE A 81 5.42 -9.93 -4.19
CA ILE A 81 4.17 -9.25 -4.54
C ILE A 81 4.54 -7.96 -5.27
N VAL A 82 3.75 -7.60 -6.28
CA VAL A 82 3.91 -6.35 -7.03
C VAL A 82 2.65 -5.53 -6.84
N SER A 83 2.81 -4.22 -6.61
CA SER A 83 1.71 -3.27 -6.67
C SER A 83 1.97 -2.21 -7.73
N VAL A 84 0.90 -1.70 -8.32
CA VAL A 84 0.91 -0.48 -9.13
C VAL A 84 0.34 0.64 -8.28
N ASN A 85 1.10 1.71 -8.18
CA ASN A 85 0.83 2.85 -7.31
C ASN A 85 0.63 4.09 -8.18
N ALA A 86 -0.39 4.87 -7.85
CA ALA A 86 -0.56 6.21 -8.38
C ALA A 86 -0.21 7.22 -7.28
N TYR A 87 0.69 8.14 -7.60
CA TYR A 87 1.09 9.24 -6.75
C TYR A 87 0.69 10.57 -7.39
N GLY A 88 0.32 11.53 -6.56
CA GLY A 88 0.21 12.92 -6.97
C GLY A 88 1.49 13.66 -6.55
N VAL A 89 1.96 14.55 -7.42
CA VAL A 89 3.06 15.46 -7.15
C VAL A 89 2.55 16.89 -7.30
N TYR A 90 2.74 17.68 -6.25
CA TYR A 90 2.39 19.10 -6.21
C TYR A 90 3.38 19.86 -5.34
N SER A 91 3.92 20.98 -5.82
CA SER A 91 4.89 21.81 -5.08
C SER A 91 6.05 21.01 -4.46
N ASN A 92 6.65 20.10 -5.23
CA ASN A 92 7.72 19.18 -4.82
C ASN A 92 7.34 18.21 -3.69
N ILE A 93 6.06 18.07 -3.37
CA ILE A 93 5.55 17.09 -2.41
C ILE A 93 4.89 15.96 -3.17
N THR A 94 5.29 14.73 -2.86
CA THR A 94 4.66 13.51 -3.38
C THR A 94 3.69 12.96 -2.35
N PHE A 95 2.50 12.55 -2.77
CA PHE A 95 1.49 11.95 -1.91
C PHE A 95 0.78 10.78 -2.60
N PRO A 96 0.37 9.74 -1.85
CA PRO A 96 -0.29 8.58 -2.45
C PRO A 96 -1.71 8.94 -2.91
N LEU A 97 -2.14 8.40 -4.05
CA LEU A 97 -3.53 8.48 -4.53
C LEU A 97 -4.22 7.14 -4.34
N ILE A 98 -3.81 6.13 -5.10
CA ILE A 98 -4.37 4.77 -5.07
C ILE A 98 -3.25 3.75 -5.25
N VAL A 99 -3.44 2.58 -4.66
CA VAL A 99 -2.54 1.43 -4.79
C VAL A 99 -3.39 0.22 -5.13
N LYS A 100 -2.94 -0.58 -6.10
CA LYS A 100 -3.55 -1.86 -6.43
C LYS A 100 -2.47 -2.94 -6.51
N VAL A 101 -2.77 -4.10 -5.95
CA VAL A 101 -1.92 -5.28 -6.07
C VAL A 101 -2.10 -5.88 -7.47
N PHE A 102 -0.99 -6.15 -8.16
CA PHE A 102 -1.00 -6.92 -9.39
C PHE A 102 -1.37 -8.37 -9.07
N GLN A 103 -2.28 -8.94 -9.85
CA GLN A 103 -2.79 -10.29 -9.63
C GLN A 103 -2.33 -11.21 -10.77
N PRO A 104 -1.21 -11.93 -10.60
CA PRO A 104 -0.72 -12.86 -11.63
C PRO A 104 -1.78 -13.91 -11.96
N LYS A 105 -1.98 -14.22 -13.25
CA LYS A 105 -3.01 -15.17 -13.72
C LYS A 105 -2.97 -16.52 -12.96
N GLY A 106 -1.78 -17.05 -12.71
CA GLY A 106 -1.60 -18.32 -11.98
C GLY A 106 -1.95 -18.29 -10.49
N THR A 107 -2.33 -17.13 -9.95
CA THR A 107 -2.72 -16.94 -8.53
C THR A 107 -4.21 -16.63 -8.36
N LEU A 108 -4.95 -16.50 -9.45
CA LEU A 108 -6.39 -16.25 -9.42
C LEU A 108 -7.12 -17.53 -8.97
N LYS A 109 -8.15 -17.37 -8.13
CA LYS A 109 -9.04 -18.48 -7.78
C LYS A 109 -9.91 -18.82 -8.99
N SER A 110 -10.19 -20.10 -9.20
CA SER A 110 -11.19 -20.54 -10.19
C SER A 110 -12.56 -19.99 -9.82
N GLU A 111 -13.30 -19.50 -10.81
CA GLU A 111 -14.71 -19.11 -10.68
C GLU A 111 -15.60 -20.29 -10.28
#